data_AF-A0AAV1CXM0-F1
#
_entry.id   AF-A0AAV1CXM0-F1
#
_cell.length_a   1.000
_cell.length_b   1.000
_cell.length_c   1.000
_cell.angle_alpha   90.00
_cell.angle_beta   90.00
_cell.angle_gamma   90.00
#
_symmetry.space_group_name_H-M   'P 1'
#
loop_
_entity.id
_entity.type
_entity.pdbx_description
1 polymer ?
#
loop_
_entity_poly.entity_id
_entity_poly.type
_entity_poly.pdbx_seq_one_letter_code
_entity_poly.pdbx_strand_id
1 'polypeptide(L)'
;MKYADEKKSKHGMLRDNVPWTSISNKLTTRAQHSCCHKWYRQLTSPMVMKGDWKDSDDYRLIDKLFQLDSTCFDDVDWDDLLEHRSGVSCQKRWKEMVRHMSESSKKTFADQVRFWQSDMVRSYLKLEKYGKANPMFPSVSVPP
;
A
#
# COMPACT_ATOMS: atom_id res chain seq x y z
N MET A 1 -43.63 -14.67 10.62
CA MET A 1 -42.96 -13.98 9.48
C MET A 1 -43.02 -12.48 9.74
N LYS A 2 -41.90 -11.86 10.15
CA LYS A 2 -41.72 -10.39 10.13
C LYS A 2 -40.24 -10.12 9.86
N TYR A 3 -39.95 -9.72 8.62
CA TYR A 3 -38.64 -9.25 8.22
C TYR A 3 -38.38 -7.91 8.91
N ALA A 4 -37.30 -7.82 9.67
CA ALA A 4 -36.79 -6.54 10.13
C ALA A 4 -36.19 -5.82 8.90
N ASP A 5 -36.79 -4.70 8.54
CA ASP A 5 -36.35 -3.84 7.46
C ASP A 5 -34.96 -3.28 7.81
N GLU A 6 -33.92 -3.85 7.20
CA GLU A 6 -32.57 -3.30 7.24
C GLU A 6 -32.61 -1.93 6.57
N LYS A 7 -32.65 -0.88 7.41
CA LYS A 7 -32.45 0.51 6.96
C LYS A 7 -31.07 0.64 6.34
N LYS A 8 -30.98 0.41 5.03
CA LYS A 8 -29.80 0.73 4.22
C LYS A 8 -29.56 2.23 4.34
N SER A 9 -28.49 2.61 5.03
CA SER A 9 -27.98 3.98 5.04
C SER A 9 -27.85 4.46 3.60
N LYS A 10 -28.51 5.58 3.28
CA LYS A 10 -28.51 6.20 1.94
C LYS A 10 -27.09 6.63 1.50
N HIS A 11 -26.09 6.52 2.39
CA HIS A 11 -24.68 6.75 2.12
C HIS A 11 -23.90 5.48 2.49
N GLY A 12 -23.66 4.62 1.48
CA GLY A 12 -22.87 3.39 1.61
C GLY A 12 -21.37 3.63 1.87
N MET A 13 -21.03 4.39 2.92
CA MET A 13 -19.69 4.91 3.17
C MET A 13 -18.96 4.27 4.37
N LEU A 14 -19.53 3.26 5.02
CA LEU A 14 -18.89 2.57 6.15
C LEU A 14 -18.21 1.25 5.70
N ARG A 15 -17.46 1.26 4.60
CA ARG A 15 -16.74 0.04 4.20
C ARG A 15 -15.55 -0.27 5.13
N ASP A 16 -14.80 0.75 5.58
CA ASP A 16 -13.53 0.55 6.30
C ASP A 16 -13.33 1.47 7.53
N ASN A 17 -14.39 2.06 8.10
CA ASN A 17 -14.30 3.01 9.23
C ASN A 17 -13.34 4.21 8.99
N VAL A 18 -13.10 4.57 7.73
CA VAL A 18 -12.26 5.73 7.40
C VAL A 18 -13.02 7.03 7.72
N PRO A 19 -12.46 7.95 8.55
CA PRO A 19 -13.13 9.19 8.94
C PRO A 19 -13.05 10.24 7.81
N TRP A 20 -13.83 10.05 6.76
CA TRP A 20 -13.82 10.89 5.54
C TRP A 20 -14.04 12.38 5.82
N THR A 21 -14.84 12.73 6.83
CA THR A 21 -15.04 14.11 7.27
C THR A 21 -13.73 14.73 7.76
N SER A 22 -12.96 14.02 8.58
CA SER A 22 -11.67 14.49 9.10
C SER A 22 -10.64 14.66 7.98
N ILE A 23 -10.65 13.76 6.99
CA ILE A 23 -9.77 13.84 5.82
C ILE A 23 -10.14 15.07 4.97
N SER A 24 -11.43 15.25 4.67
CA SER A 24 -11.96 16.38 3.92
C SER A 24 -11.59 17.72 4.58
N ASN A 25 -11.74 17.83 5.90
CA ASN A 25 -11.38 19.02 6.65
C ASN A 25 -9.89 19.36 6.55
N LYS A 26 -9.00 18.35 6.55
CA LYS A 26 -7.56 18.55 6.36
C LYS A 26 -7.21 18.98 4.94
N LEU A 27 -7.93 18.48 3.94
CA LEU A 27 -7.69 18.84 2.53
C LEU A 27 -8.26 20.20 2.15
N THR A 28 -9.21 20.72 2.93
CA THR A 28 -9.91 22.03 2.83
C THR A 28 -10.62 22.36 1.51
N THR A 29 -10.30 21.65 0.43
CA THR A 29 -10.71 21.93 -0.96
C THR A 29 -11.65 20.86 -1.52
N ARG A 30 -11.86 19.76 -0.80
CA ARG A 30 -12.61 18.59 -1.27
C ARG A 30 -13.59 18.12 -0.21
N ALA A 31 -14.84 17.88 -0.62
CA ALA A 31 -15.89 17.34 0.24
C ALA A 31 -15.65 15.85 0.56
N GLN A 32 -16.17 15.38 1.71
CA GLN A 32 -16.00 14.01 2.19
C GLN A 32 -16.40 12.92 1.18
N HIS A 33 -17.51 13.11 0.47
CA HIS A 33 -18.00 12.14 -0.52
C HIS A 33 -17.05 12.06 -1.73
N SER A 34 -16.46 13.18 -2.14
CA SER A 34 -15.50 13.23 -3.24
C SER A 34 -14.19 12.55 -2.86
N CYS A 35 -13.74 12.72 -1.59
CA CYS A 35 -12.57 12.04 -1.06
C CYS A 35 -12.77 10.52 -1.03
N CYS A 36 -13.91 10.07 -0.48
CA CYS A 36 -14.31 8.67 -0.45
C CYS A 36 -14.38 8.07 -1.86
N HIS A 37 -15.06 8.74 -2.79
CA HIS A 37 -15.16 8.29 -4.17
C HIS A 37 -13.80 8.21 -4.84
N LYS A 38 -12.96 9.24 -4.72
CA LYS A 38 -11.62 9.26 -5.30
C LYS A 38 -10.75 8.13 -4.74
N TRP A 39 -10.83 7.87 -3.43
CA TRP A 39 -10.11 6.77 -2.80
C TRP A 39 -10.49 5.44 -3.43
N TYR A 40 -11.75 5.01 -3.27
CA TYR A 40 -12.19 3.68 -3.70
C TYR A 40 -12.21 3.48 -5.21
N ARG A 41 -12.31 4.55 -6.00
CA ARG A 41 -12.37 4.44 -7.47
C ARG A 41 -11.04 4.66 -8.16
N GLN A 42 -10.08 5.34 -7.52
CA GLN A 42 -8.89 5.81 -8.23
C GLN A 42 -7.58 5.65 -7.45
N LEU A 43 -7.59 5.73 -6.12
CA LEU A 43 -6.36 5.66 -5.32
C LEU A 43 -6.11 4.28 -4.73
N THR A 44 -7.16 3.55 -4.33
CA THR A 44 -7.01 2.21 -3.80
C THR A 44 -6.58 1.25 -4.90
N SER A 45 -5.51 0.49 -4.65
CA SER A 45 -5.09 -0.57 -5.58
C SER A 45 -6.23 -1.58 -5.79
N PRO A 46 -6.56 -1.94 -7.04
CA PRO A 46 -7.49 -3.02 -7.32
C PRO A 46 -7.06 -4.35 -6.71
N MET A 47 -5.76 -4.60 -6.54
CA MET A 47 -5.26 -5.82 -5.90
C MET A 47 -5.56 -5.82 -4.40
N VAL A 48 -5.39 -4.68 -3.72
CA VAL A 48 -5.73 -4.54 -2.30
C VAL A 48 -7.25 -4.68 -2.09
N MET A 49 -8.07 -4.07 -2.95
CA MET A 49 -9.53 -4.19 -2.85
C MET A 49 -10.06 -5.61 -3.01
N LYS A 50 -9.38 -6.44 -3.82
CA LYS A 50 -9.74 -7.85 -4.01
C LYS A 50 -9.20 -8.77 -2.91
N GLY A 51 -8.32 -8.26 -2.05
CA GLY A 51 -7.59 -9.07 -1.07
C GLY A 51 -6.39 -9.84 -1.65
N ASP A 52 -6.09 -9.63 -2.94
CA ASP A 52 -4.96 -10.23 -3.65
C ASP A 52 -3.61 -9.68 -3.16
N TRP A 53 -3.61 -8.52 -2.51
CA TRP A 53 -2.42 -7.87 -1.99
C TRP A 53 -2.70 -7.21 -0.63
N LYS A 54 -1.76 -7.28 0.31
CA LYS A 54 -1.84 -6.61 1.62
C LYS A 54 -0.86 -5.45 1.66
N ASP A 55 -1.15 -4.42 2.46
CA ASP A 55 -0.22 -3.28 2.62
C ASP A 55 1.15 -3.74 3.14
N SER A 56 1.19 -4.77 4.00
CA SER A 56 2.45 -5.39 4.47
C SER A 56 3.26 -6.04 3.34
N ASP A 57 2.61 -6.44 2.24
CA ASP A 57 3.29 -7.08 1.12
C ASP A 57 4.12 -6.09 0.30
N ASP A 58 3.73 -4.80 0.25
CA ASP A 58 4.56 -3.77 -0.38
C ASP A 58 5.92 -3.66 0.29
N TYR A 59 5.93 -3.67 1.62
CA TYR A 59 7.17 -3.60 2.38
C TYR A 59 8.05 -4.83 2.16
N ARG A 60 7.46 -6.03 2.20
CA ARG A 60 8.21 -7.29 1.93
C ARG A 60 8.79 -7.29 0.52
N LEU A 61 8.00 -6.83 -0.46
CA LEU A 61 8.42 -6.75 -1.86
C LEU A 61 9.64 -5.83 -2.00
N ILE A 62 9.56 -4.61 -1.48
CA ILE A 62 10.64 -3.61 -1.61
C ILE A 62 11.88 -4.01 -0.80
N ASP A 63 11.69 -4.56 0.40
CA ASP A 63 12.79 -5.04 1.24
C ASP A 63 13.56 -6.21 0.59
N LYS A 64 12.85 -7.18 0.01
CA LYS A 64 13.48 -8.29 -0.72
C LYS A 64 14.20 -7.81 -1.98
N LEU A 65 13.59 -6.94 -2.78
CA LEU A 65 14.25 -6.35 -3.95
C LEU A 65 15.50 -5.54 -3.57
N PHE A 66 15.48 -4.85 -2.42
CA PHE A 66 16.64 -4.13 -1.91
C PHE A 66 17.75 -5.08 -1.45
N GLN A 67 17.41 -6.18 -0.76
CA GLN A 67 18.37 -7.19 -0.31
C GLN A 67 19.03 -7.94 -1.47
N LEU A 68 18.30 -8.19 -2.56
CA LEU A 68 18.83 -8.83 -3.76
C LEU A 68 19.80 -7.90 -4.54
N ASP A 69 19.76 -6.58 -4.27
CA ASP A 69 20.48 -5.53 -5.01
C ASP A 69 20.36 -5.70 -6.54
N SER A 70 19.19 -6.15 -7.00
CA SER A 70 18.93 -6.39 -8.42
C SER A 70 19.00 -5.06 -9.19
N THR A 71 19.74 -5.06 -10.28
CA THR A 71 19.99 -3.83 -11.05
C THR A 71 18.91 -3.52 -12.07
N CYS A 72 18.18 -4.54 -12.54
CA CYS A 72 17.05 -4.36 -13.45
C CYS A 72 15.90 -5.32 -13.17
N PHE A 73 14.75 -5.03 -13.78
CA PHE A 73 13.49 -5.75 -13.57
C PHE A 73 13.55 -7.22 -14.02
N ASP A 74 14.30 -7.49 -15.09
CA ASP A 74 14.37 -8.82 -15.70
C ASP A 74 15.33 -9.78 -14.97
N ASP A 75 16.26 -9.24 -14.18
CA ASP A 75 17.21 -10.03 -13.36
C ASP A 75 16.58 -10.56 -12.07
N VAL A 76 15.37 -10.11 -11.74
CA VAL A 76 14.66 -10.55 -10.54
C VAL A 76 13.98 -11.89 -10.83
N ASP A 77 14.31 -12.91 -10.04
CA ASP A 77 13.50 -14.13 -9.97
C ASP A 77 12.19 -13.83 -9.21
N TRP A 78 11.18 -13.38 -9.95
CA TRP A 78 9.90 -12.96 -9.37
C TRP A 78 9.14 -14.11 -8.73
N ASP A 79 9.30 -15.34 -9.23
CA ASP A 79 8.55 -16.51 -8.75
C ASP A 79 9.07 -17.01 -7.40
N ASP A 80 10.32 -16.73 -7.07
CA ASP A 80 10.94 -17.02 -5.76
C ASP A 80 11.12 -15.78 -4.86
N LEU A 81 10.52 -14.64 -5.23
CA LEU A 81 10.73 -13.38 -4.49
C LEU A 81 9.98 -13.34 -3.14
N LEU A 82 8.77 -13.86 -3.10
CA LEU A 82 7.90 -13.88 -1.91
C LEU A 82 7.21 -15.23 -1.78
N GLU A 83 7.54 -15.99 -0.73
CA GLU A 83 6.99 -17.35 -0.49
C GLU A 83 5.45 -17.43 -0.58
N HIS A 84 4.75 -16.38 -0.16
CA HIS A 84 3.29 -16.34 -0.11
C HIS A 84 2.63 -15.65 -1.31
N ARG A 85 3.38 -15.26 -2.34
CA ARG A 85 2.87 -14.55 -3.53
C ARG A 85 3.51 -15.06 -4.81
N SER A 86 2.71 -15.31 -5.84
CA SER A 86 3.19 -15.63 -7.19
C SER A 86 4.00 -14.48 -7.79
N GLY A 87 5.01 -14.76 -8.62
CA GLY A 87 5.78 -13.73 -9.31
C GLY A 87 4.95 -12.82 -10.19
N VAL A 88 3.93 -13.36 -10.87
CA VAL A 88 2.96 -12.57 -11.65
C VAL A 88 2.28 -11.48 -10.80
N SER A 89 1.92 -11.81 -9.56
CA SER A 89 1.31 -10.85 -8.62
C SER A 89 2.32 -9.79 -8.19
N CYS A 90 3.57 -10.18 -7.88
CA CYS A 90 4.64 -9.26 -7.51
C CYS A 90 4.94 -8.26 -8.65
N GLN A 91 5.10 -8.75 -9.88
CA GLN A 91 5.32 -7.92 -11.07
C GLN A 91 4.15 -6.97 -11.34
N LYS A 92 2.91 -7.48 -11.21
CA LYS A 92 1.72 -6.65 -11.37
C LYS A 92 1.68 -5.52 -10.34
N ARG A 93 2.00 -5.83 -9.08
CA ARG A 93 2.07 -4.82 -8.02
C ARG A 93 3.16 -3.78 -8.30
N TRP A 94 4.36 -4.22 -8.66
CA TRP A 94 5.45 -3.33 -9.04
C TRP A 94 5.01 -2.32 -10.11
N LYS A 95 4.37 -2.80 -11.19
CA LYS A 95 3.85 -1.94 -12.27
C LYS A 95 2.79 -0.95 -11.77
N GLU A 96 1.93 -1.35 -10.82
CA GLU A 96 0.99 -0.41 -10.18
C GLU A 96 1.71 0.67 -9.37
N MET A 97 2.75 0.31 -8.62
CA MET A 97 3.56 1.25 -7.82
C MET A 97 4.25 2.26 -8.73
N VAL A 98 4.97 1.81 -9.77
CA VAL A 98 5.66 2.69 -10.74
C VAL A 98 4.68 3.68 -11.38
N ARG A 99 3.48 3.22 -11.75
CA ARG A 99 2.47 4.06 -12.42
C ARG A 99 1.94 5.18 -11.51
N HIS A 100 1.80 4.92 -10.21
CA HIS A 100 1.15 5.84 -9.27
C HIS A 100 2.14 6.69 -8.46
N MET A 101 3.40 6.27 -8.37
CA MET A 101 4.45 6.96 -7.62
C MET A 101 5.24 7.88 -8.57
N SER A 102 4.68 9.05 -8.89
CA SER A 102 5.17 9.94 -9.95
C SER A 102 6.60 10.49 -9.74
N GLU A 103 7.09 10.53 -8.51
CA GLU A 103 8.44 11.02 -8.20
C GLU A 103 9.53 9.97 -8.48
N SER A 104 9.19 8.69 -8.40
CA SER A 104 10.13 7.59 -8.65
C SER A 104 10.01 7.03 -10.06
N SER A 105 8.91 7.26 -10.77
CA SER A 105 8.65 6.66 -12.09
C SER A 105 9.68 7.01 -13.17
N LYS A 106 10.44 8.10 -12.99
CA LYS A 106 11.52 8.54 -13.92
C LYS A 106 12.90 7.99 -13.56
N LYS A 107 13.02 7.31 -12.40
CA LYS A 107 14.27 6.76 -11.91
C LYS A 107 14.53 5.39 -12.52
N THR A 108 15.79 4.93 -12.47
CA THR A 108 16.15 3.55 -12.82
C THR A 108 15.48 2.56 -11.87
N PHE A 109 15.44 1.27 -12.24
CA PHE A 109 14.89 0.22 -11.38
C PHE A 109 15.53 0.22 -9.99
N ALA A 110 16.87 0.17 -9.93
CA ALA A 110 17.61 0.18 -8.67
C ALA A 110 17.33 1.45 -7.84
N ASP A 111 17.25 2.61 -8.48
CA ASP A 111 16.93 3.86 -7.79
C ASP A 111 15.47 3.91 -7.29
N GLN A 112 14.52 3.27 -7.99
CA GLN A 112 13.15 3.11 -7.52
C GLN A 112 13.11 2.27 -6.24
N VAL A 113 13.81 1.12 -6.23
CA VAL A 113 13.92 0.26 -5.04
C VAL A 113 14.52 1.03 -3.86
N ARG A 114 15.66 1.69 -4.06
CA ARG A 114 16.35 2.47 -3.01
C ARG A 114 15.49 3.61 -2.48
N PHE A 115 14.82 4.33 -3.38
CA PHE A 115 13.93 5.43 -3.00
C PHE A 115 12.76 4.95 -2.14
N TRP A 116 12.08 3.87 -2.58
CA TRP A 116 10.94 3.33 -1.84
C TRP A 116 11.34 2.69 -0.52
N GLN A 117 12.48 2.00 -0.47
CA GLN A 117 13.02 1.47 0.78
C GLN A 117 13.25 2.61 1.79
N SER A 118 13.90 3.69 1.35
CA SER A 118 14.19 4.84 2.22
C SER A 118 12.91 5.53 2.71
N ASP A 119 11.92 5.71 1.83
CA ASP A 119 10.64 6.32 2.19
C ASP A 119 9.81 5.45 3.16
N MET A 120 9.82 4.13 2.96
CA MET A 120 9.19 3.17 3.85
C MET A 120 9.83 3.17 5.26
N VAL A 121 11.17 3.16 5.33
CA VAL A 121 11.91 3.25 6.61
C VAL A 121 11.63 4.58 7.31
N ARG A 122 11.64 5.70 6.58
CA ARG A 122 11.30 7.01 7.13
C ARG A 122 9.89 7.04 7.70
N SER A 123 8.92 6.49 6.97
CA SER A 123 7.53 6.41 7.39
C SER A 123 7.37 5.55 8.64
N TYR A 124 8.11 4.44 8.75
CA TYR A 124 8.16 3.57 9.92
C TYR A 124 8.69 4.31 11.16
N LEU A 125 9.88 4.91 11.08
CA LEU A 125 10.48 5.65 12.21
C LEU A 125 9.58 6.79 12.69
N LYS A 126 8.86 7.42 11.76
CA LYS A 126 7.86 8.43 12.09
C LYS A 126 6.71 7.82 12.92
N LEU A 127 6.21 6.63 12.57
CA LEU A 127 5.15 5.96 13.31
C LEU A 127 5.59 5.46 14.70
N GLU A 128 6.81 4.94 14.84
CA GLU A 128 7.38 4.55 16.15
C GLU A 128 7.46 5.75 17.10
N LYS A 129 7.91 6.90 16.60
CA LYS A 129 7.96 8.15 17.39
C LYS A 129 6.58 8.57 17.91
N TYR A 130 5.50 8.19 17.23
CA TYR A 130 4.12 8.48 17.66
C TYR A 130 3.49 7.35 18.51
N GLY A 131 4.26 6.35 18.93
CA GLY A 131 3.85 5.37 19.93
C GLY A 131 2.72 4.42 19.51
N LYS A 132 2.53 4.19 18.21
CA LYS A 132 1.53 3.23 17.72
C LYS A 132 2.17 1.84 17.59
N ALA A 133 1.75 0.89 18.43
CA ALA A 133 2.11 -0.52 18.27
C ALA A 133 1.66 -1.00 16.88
N ASN A 134 2.60 -1.45 16.05
CA ASN A 134 2.31 -1.93 14.70
C ASN A 134 2.51 -3.45 14.62
N PRO A 135 1.45 -4.26 14.49
CA PRO A 135 1.55 -5.71 14.37
C PRO A 135 2.00 -6.20 12.97
N MET A 136 2.38 -5.31 12.04
CA MET A 136 2.62 -5.67 10.63
C MET A 136 4.00 -6.24 10.29
N PHE A 137 4.98 -6.25 11.21
CA PHE A 137 6.31 -6.80 10.93
C PHE A 137 6.73 -7.86 11.97
N PRO A 138 7.16 -9.07 11.53
CA PRO A 138 8.03 -9.88 12.36
C PRO A 138 9.33 -9.09 12.59
N SER A 139 9.90 -9.21 13.79
CA SER A 139 11.14 -8.56 14.18
C SER A 139 12.23 -8.77 13.12
N VAL A 140 12.44 -7.77 12.27
CA VAL A 140 13.63 -7.71 11.43
C VAL A 140 14.79 -7.47 12.39
N SER A 141 15.57 -8.53 12.63
CA SER A 141 16.84 -8.44 13.31
C SER A 141 17.71 -7.46 12.53
N VAL A 142 17.95 -6.29 13.10
CA VAL A 142 18.96 -5.35 12.62
C VAL A 142 20.30 -6.11 12.70
N PRO A 143 21.01 -6.34 11.59
CA PRO A 143 22.35 -6.91 11.66
C PRO A 143 23.27 -5.95 12.44
N PRO A 144 24.28 -6.48 13.14
CA PRO A 144 25.14 -5.72 14.04
C PRO A 144 25.91 -4.58 13.36
#